data_AF-A0A2S9GBI4-F1
#
_entry.id   AF-A0A2S9GBI4-F1
#
_cell.length_a   1.000
_cell.length_b   1.000
_cell.length_c   1.000
_cell.angle_alpha   90.00
_cell.angle_beta   90.00
_cell.angle_gamma   90.00
#
_symmetry.space_group_name_H-M   'P 1'
#
loop_
_entity.id
_entity.type
_entity.pdbx_description
1 polymer ?
#
loop_
_entity_poly.entity_id
_entity_poly.type
_entity_poly.pdbx_seq_one_letter_code
_entity_poly.pdbx_strand_id
1 'polypeptide(L)' 'TRSAAARLVAEGAAAVVVDCETSYIRLGLAGDLARQLGAPAVRLAGLRSDNLTALVKSQADRGAA' A
#
# COMPACT_ATOMS: atom_id res chain seq x y z
N THR A 1 14.24 -1.65 -4.03
CA THR A 1 12.77 -1.74 -3.87
C THR A 1 12.12 -2.49 -5.02
N ARG A 2 12.37 -2.14 -6.28
CA ARG A 2 11.76 -2.81 -7.46
C ARG A 2 12.00 -4.33 -7.53
N SER A 3 13.20 -4.81 -7.18
CA SER A 3 13.52 -6.24 -7.16
C SER A 3 12.74 -7.02 -6.09
N ALA A 4 12.53 -6.41 -4.91
CA ALA A 4 11.75 -7.01 -3.84
C ALA A 4 10.26 -7.07 -4.21
N ALA A 5 9.72 -5.99 -4.81
CA ALA A 5 8.35 -5.96 -5.28
C ALA A 5 8.06 -7.06 -6.32
N ALA A 6 8.98 -7.24 -7.29
CA ALA A 6 8.85 -8.29 -8.28
C ALA A 6 8.83 -9.70 -7.66
N ARG A 7 9.61 -9.94 -6.60
CA ARG A 7 9.59 -11.22 -5.88
C ARG A 7 8.31 -11.46 -5.11
N LEU A 8 7.78 -10.44 -4.42
CA LEU A 8 6.51 -10.52 -3.72
C LEU A 8 5.34 -10.82 -4.68
N VAL A 9 5.36 -10.21 -5.87
CA VAL A 9 4.38 -10.52 -6.93
C VAL A 9 4.54 -11.95 -7.43
N ALA A 10 5.77 -12.42 -7.66
CA ALA A 10 6.03 -13.78 -8.11
C ALA A 10 5.60 -14.84 -7.07
N GLU A 11 5.66 -14.51 -5.79
CA GLU A 11 5.17 -15.34 -4.68
C GLU A 11 3.65 -15.26 -4.49
N GLY A 12 2.94 -14.43 -5.28
CA GLY A 12 1.49 -14.25 -5.19
C GLY A 12 1.04 -13.53 -3.92
N ALA A 13 1.92 -12.73 -3.31
CA ALA A 13 1.63 -12.08 -2.05
C ALA A 13 0.58 -10.98 -2.20
N ALA A 14 -0.49 -11.06 -1.41
CA ALA A 14 -1.42 -9.94 -1.24
C ALA A 14 -0.70 -8.79 -0.51
N ALA A 15 -0.72 -7.60 -1.09
CA ALA A 15 0.02 -6.45 -0.56
C ALA A 15 -0.86 -5.19 -0.49
N VAL A 16 -0.52 -4.30 0.44
CA VAL A 16 -1.06 -2.94 0.57
C VAL A 16 0.13 -2.02 0.81
N VAL A 17 0.19 -0.89 0.10
CA VAL A 17 1.27 0.09 0.28
C VAL A 17 0.76 1.27 1.09
N VAL A 18 1.48 1.64 2.14
CA VAL A 18 1.15 2.82 2.96
C VAL A 18 2.13 3.95 2.62
N ASP A 19 1.58 5.06 2.15
CA ASP A 19 2.29 6.31 1.96
C ASP A 19 2.43 7.02 3.31
N CYS A 20 3.65 6.95 3.85
CA CYS A 20 4.05 7.58 5.10
C CYS A 20 4.66 8.97 4.91
N GLU A 21 4.65 9.54 3.70
CA GLU A 21 5.13 10.90 3.49
C GLU A 21 4.23 11.85 4.30
N THR A 22 4.80 12.60 5.24
CA THR A 22 4.06 13.55 6.08
C THR A 22 4.50 14.99 5.87
N SER A 23 5.54 15.20 5.06
CA SER A 23 6.17 16.49 4.79
C SER A 23 5.63 17.16 3.52
N TYR A 24 5.99 18.44 3.32
CA TYR A 24 5.61 19.22 2.14
C TYR A 24 6.21 18.70 0.82
N ILE A 25 7.35 18.00 0.90
CA ILE A 25 7.97 17.36 -0.25
C ILE A 25 7.50 15.91 -0.32
N ARG A 26 7.01 15.51 -1.50
CA ARG A 26 6.53 14.15 -1.77
C ARG A 26 7.27 13.59 -2.96
N LEU A 27 7.86 12.42 -2.74
CA LEU A 27 8.62 11.67 -3.72
C LEU A 27 7.72 10.75 -4.54
N GLY A 28 6.48 10.49 -4.10
CA GLY A 28 5.51 9.66 -4.84
C GLY A 28 5.87 8.17 -4.87
N LEU A 29 6.89 7.76 -4.10
CA LEU A 29 7.45 6.41 -4.12
C LEU A 29 6.44 5.33 -3.71
N ALA A 30 5.51 5.67 -2.82
CA ALA A 30 4.45 4.76 -2.40
C ALA A 30 3.49 4.43 -3.56
N GLY A 31 3.16 5.42 -4.39
CA GLY A 31 2.33 5.21 -5.58
C GLY A 31 3.02 4.34 -6.62
N ASP A 32 4.31 4.59 -6.85
CA ASP A 32 5.11 3.80 -7.78
C ASP A 32 5.31 2.34 -7.33
N LEU A 33 5.50 2.13 -6.03
CA LEU A 33 5.61 0.80 -5.44
C LEU A 33 4.26 0.05 -5.50
N ALA A 34 3.16 0.73 -5.19
CA ALA A 34 1.81 0.17 -5.27
C ALA A 34 1.49 -0.32 -6.68
N ARG A 35 1.83 0.49 -7.71
CA ARG A 35 1.72 0.09 -9.11
C ARG A 35 2.56 -1.15 -9.45
N GLN A 36 3.78 -1.24 -8.94
CA GLN A 36 4.66 -2.40 -9.19
C GLN A 36 4.13 -3.68 -8.51
N LEU A 37 3.46 -3.54 -7.38
CA LEU A 37 2.87 -4.64 -6.63
C LEU A 37 1.45 -5.00 -7.10
N GLY A 38 0.82 -4.21 -7.98
CA GLY A 38 -0.62 -4.33 -8.28
C GLY A 38 -1.51 -4.10 -7.06
N ALA A 39 -1.00 -3.37 -6.07
CA ALA A 39 -1.58 -3.21 -4.74
C ALA A 39 -2.21 -1.83 -4.55
N PRO A 40 -3.20 -1.68 -3.65
CA PRO A 40 -3.73 -0.38 -3.27
C PRO A 40 -2.70 0.46 -2.48
N ALA A 41 -2.72 1.77 -2.68
CA ALA A 41 -1.95 2.75 -1.92
C ALA A 41 -2.83 3.52 -0.92
N VAL A 42 -2.40 3.65 0.33
CA VAL A 42 -3.14 4.30 1.43
C VAL A 42 -2.28 5.38 2.09
N ARG A 43 -2.81 6.58 2.36
CA ARG A 43 -2.05 7.67 2.99
C ARG A 43 -2.14 7.67 4.52
N LEU A 44 -0.99 7.81 5.19
CA LEU A 44 -0.87 7.87 6.65
C LEU A 44 -1.49 9.13 7.27
N ALA A 45 -1.56 10.25 6.53
CA ALA A 45 -2.22 11.46 7.01
C ALA A 45 -3.75 11.27 7.26
N GLY A 46 -4.37 10.22 6.70
CA GLY A 46 -5.74 9.81 7.01
C GLY A 46 -5.85 8.74 8.11
N LEU A 47 -4.74 8.28 8.69
CA LEU A 47 -4.67 7.14 9.60
C LEU A 47 -4.50 7.53 11.09
N ARG A 48 -4.39 8.82 11.40
CA ARG A 48 -4.42 9.33 12.79
C ARG A 48 -5.87 9.53 13.24
N SER A 49 -6.56 8.44 13.55
CA SER A 49 -7.24 8.30 14.86
C SER A 49 -7.74 6.87 15.01
N ASP A 50 -8.62 6.33 14.14
CA ASP A 50 -9.31 5.07 14.50
C ASP A 50 -9.61 4.08 13.34
N ASN A 51 -9.13 4.31 12.10
CA ASN A 51 -9.67 3.61 10.91
C ASN A 51 -8.69 2.73 10.10
N LEU A 52 -7.45 2.53 10.54
CA LEU A 52 -6.46 1.74 9.78
C LEU A 52 -6.88 0.28 9.62
N THR A 53 -7.25 -0.38 10.72
CA THR A 53 -7.59 -1.80 10.73
C THR A 53 -8.83 -2.11 9.88
N ALA A 54 -9.82 -1.22 9.91
CA ALA A 54 -11.05 -1.36 9.13
C ALA A 54 -10.79 -1.18 7.62
N LEU A 55 -9.95 -0.21 7.25
CA LEU A 55 -9.55 -0.01 5.86
C LEU A 55 -8.76 -1.19 5.31
N VAL A 56 -7.78 -1.69 6.06
CA VAL A 56 -6.97 -2.86 5.64
C VAL A 56 -7.86 -4.09 5.43
N LYS A 57 -8.82 -4.36 6.33
CA LYS A 57 -9.78 -5.46 6.16
C LYS A 57 -10.64 -5.30 4.90
N SER A 58 -11.23 -4.12 4.68
CA SER A 58 -12.05 -3.85 3.48
C SER A 58 -11.28 -4.06 2.17
N GLN A 59 -9.98 -3.75 2.15
CA GLN A 59 -9.14 -3.95 0.98
C GLN A 59 -8.71 -5.42 0.81
N ALA A 60 -8.42 -6.12 1.91
CA ALA A 60 -8.11 -7.55 1.89
C ALA A 60 -9.31 -8.38 1.40
N ASP A 61 -10.52 -8.05 1.86
CA ASP A 61 -11.75 -8.71 1.45
C ASP A 61 -12.03 -8.52 -0.06
N ARG A 62 -11.69 -7.36 -0.62
CA ARG A 62 -11.83 -7.06 -2.06
C ARG A 62 -10.82 -7.77 -2.96
N GLY A 63 -9.69 -8.22 -2.43
CA GLY A 63 -8.70 -9.01 -3.16
C GLY A 63 -8.95 -10.52 -3.13
N ALA A 64 -9.85 -10.97 -2.25
CA ALA A 64 -10.21 -12.38 -2.07
C ALA A 64 -11.48 -12.79 -2.86
N ALA A 65 -12.17 -11.84 -3.49
CA ALA A 65 -13.34 -12.02 -4.35
C ALA A 65 -12.96 -11.88 -5.83
#